data_AF-A0A564Y1J6-F1
#
_entry.id   AF-A0A564Y1J6-F1
#
_cell.length_a   1.000
_cell.length_b   1.000
_cell.length_c   1.000
_cell.angle_alpha   90.00
_cell.angle_beta   90.00
_cell.angle_gamma   90.00
#
_symmetry.space_group_name_H-M   'P 1'
#
loop_
_entity.id
_entity.type
_entity.pdbx_description
1 polymer ?
#
loop_
_entity_poly.entity_id
_entity_poly.type
_entity_poly.pdbx_seq_one_letter_code
_entity_poly.pdbx_strand_id
1 'polypeptide(L)'
;MFFKALIPLQVGANDIKIGCSHASYYLTINRADLNDNRPYVRCIYVVFDGHDGSFQAPKEVPSNIESACRRLGLAARLLQILTAEMVYAETGNRRTFIFAGDLPPSNYLLRTPASYSSAAVWCVKSKLNYREAQRLSAIELWEHIGRELDGFFPEDRNKAKWLTVISCTEYSPLIGTETIPLSHEEAILRTKGYCALGTGGLALFGSGTLYTWPEKIDDLKFCLTNTQQVDRQEFLDDSAYRFTYWANYTTALGTMLHELGHCFDLDHAPRGIMRRGGDDLNLVLAFPPPGKGSLSLNEGRISHRGLSIFLYKKVTFYENASVDSQNGSVTDWSSSGAIDNVGEAFWGTEIAQFLSVHRWLTGSTISTCSCKTIFKK
;
A
#
# COMPACT_ATOMS: atom_id res chain seq x y z
N MET A 1 -14.72 7.97 -20.27
CA MET A 1 -14.29 8.63 -19.02
C MET A 1 -14.26 7.58 -17.94
N PHE A 2 -13.10 7.33 -17.35
CA PHE A 2 -12.93 6.38 -16.26
C PHE A 2 -12.69 7.15 -14.96
N PHE A 3 -13.21 6.65 -13.84
CA PHE A 3 -12.94 7.21 -12.51
C PHE A 3 -12.77 6.06 -11.51
N LYS A 4 -11.95 6.29 -10.48
CA LYS A 4 -11.81 5.40 -9.32
C LYS A 4 -12.35 6.14 -8.11
N ALA A 5 -13.12 5.44 -7.27
CA ALA A 5 -13.65 5.96 -6.02
C ALA A 5 -13.40 4.95 -4.91
N LEU A 6 -12.87 5.42 -3.79
CA LEU A 6 -12.73 4.62 -2.57
C LEU A 6 -13.89 4.92 -1.66
N ILE A 7 -14.68 3.90 -1.36
CA ILE A 7 -15.92 4.03 -0.60
C ILE A 7 -15.76 3.19 0.67
N PRO A 8 -15.75 3.80 1.86
CA PRO A 8 -15.76 3.05 3.11
C PRO A 8 -17.06 2.25 3.24
N LEU A 9 -16.95 0.94 3.47
CA LEU A 9 -18.09 0.04 3.61
C LEU A 9 -18.42 -0.21 5.08
N GLN A 10 -19.69 -0.14 5.44
CA GLN A 10 -20.22 -0.60 6.72
C GLN A 10 -20.47 -2.11 6.67
N VAL A 11 -20.51 -2.76 7.83
CA VAL A 11 -20.92 -4.16 7.94
C VAL A 11 -22.38 -4.29 7.45
N GLY A 12 -22.68 -5.34 6.69
CA GLY A 12 -24.00 -5.53 6.08
C GLY A 12 -24.13 -4.85 4.71
N ALA A 13 -25.36 -4.45 4.37
CA ALA A 13 -25.68 -3.91 3.05
C ALA A 13 -25.25 -2.45 2.89
N ASN A 14 -24.53 -2.17 1.80
CA ASN A 14 -24.11 -0.84 1.39
C ASN A 14 -24.71 -0.53 0.02
N ASP A 15 -25.75 0.31 0.00
CA ASP A 15 -26.39 0.75 -1.23
C ASP A 15 -25.67 1.98 -1.79
N ILE A 16 -25.00 1.79 -2.92
CA ILE A 16 -24.18 2.78 -3.60
C ILE A 16 -24.90 3.21 -4.86
N LYS A 17 -25.12 4.53 -4.99
CA LYS A 17 -25.62 5.14 -6.21
C LYS A 17 -24.51 5.93 -6.88
N ILE A 18 -24.22 5.59 -8.12
CA ILE A 18 -23.31 6.33 -8.99
C ILE A 18 -24.17 6.97 -10.08
N GLY A 19 -24.19 8.30 -10.17
CA GLY A 19 -25.00 8.98 -11.18
C GLY A 19 -24.29 10.16 -11.82
N CYS A 20 -24.69 10.46 -13.04
CA CYS A 20 -24.42 11.72 -13.72
C CYS A 20 -25.75 12.36 -14.15
N SER A 21 -25.71 13.47 -14.88
CA SER A 21 -26.92 14.11 -15.42
C SER A 21 -27.76 13.19 -16.31
N HIS A 22 -27.14 12.21 -16.96
CA HIS A 22 -27.77 11.35 -17.99
C HIS A 22 -28.11 9.93 -17.51
N ALA A 23 -27.46 9.42 -16.46
CA ALA A 23 -27.62 8.02 -16.03
C ALA A 23 -27.44 7.82 -14.52
N SER A 24 -27.97 6.73 -13.99
CA SER A 24 -27.70 6.30 -12.60
C SER A 24 -27.56 4.78 -12.52
N TYR A 25 -26.52 4.35 -11.81
CA TYR A 25 -26.20 2.97 -11.50
C TYR A 25 -26.38 2.76 -10.00
N TYR A 26 -27.00 1.65 -9.65
CA TYR A 26 -27.23 1.25 -8.27
C TYR A 26 -26.50 -0.06 -8.03
N LEU A 27 -25.68 -0.08 -6.99
CA LEU A 27 -24.86 -1.21 -6.60
C LEU A 27 -25.12 -1.47 -5.12
N THR A 28 -25.46 -2.70 -4.76
CA THR A 28 -25.49 -3.11 -3.34
C THR A 28 -24.28 -3.99 -3.07
N ILE A 29 -23.42 -3.55 -2.16
CA ILE A 29 -22.28 -4.31 -1.66
C ILE A 29 -22.59 -4.79 -0.24
N ASN A 30 -22.66 -6.10 -0.05
CA ASN A 30 -22.79 -6.69 1.29
C ASN A 30 -21.40 -6.99 1.85
N ARG A 31 -20.97 -6.24 2.87
CA ARG A 31 -19.77 -6.53 3.64
C ARG A 31 -20.12 -7.59 4.69
N ALA A 32 -19.38 -8.69 4.71
CA ALA A 32 -19.55 -9.74 5.71
C ALA A 32 -19.40 -9.21 7.16
N ASP A 33 -20.09 -9.87 8.09
CA ASP A 33 -20.09 -9.54 9.52
C ASP A 33 -18.75 -9.89 10.20
N LEU A 34 -18.46 -9.22 11.32
CA LEU A 34 -17.23 -9.31 12.10
C LEU A 34 -17.16 -10.53 13.03
N ASN A 35 -18.15 -11.43 13.00
CA ASN A 35 -18.10 -12.73 13.68
C ASN A 35 -17.15 -13.70 12.94
N ASP A 36 -15.92 -13.24 12.77
CA ASP A 36 -14.87 -13.84 11.97
C ASP A 36 -13.66 -14.08 12.88
N ASN A 37 -13.57 -15.31 13.40
CA ASN A 37 -12.46 -15.74 14.26
C ASN A 37 -11.19 -16.07 13.46
N ARG A 38 -11.11 -15.62 12.20
CA ARG A 38 -9.95 -15.89 11.37
C ARG A 38 -8.70 -15.16 11.86
N PRO A 39 -7.52 -15.64 11.46
CA PRO A 39 -6.28 -14.94 11.71
C PRO A 39 -6.28 -13.51 11.14
N TYR A 40 -5.60 -12.59 11.80
CA TYR A 40 -5.64 -11.16 11.50
C TYR A 40 -4.25 -10.55 11.34
N VAL A 41 -4.20 -9.30 10.91
CA VAL A 41 -3.01 -8.47 10.90
C VAL A 41 -3.14 -7.42 12.00
N ARG A 42 -2.08 -7.17 12.78
CA ARG A 42 -2.04 -6.08 13.76
C ARG A 42 -1.05 -5.02 13.29
N CYS A 43 -1.52 -3.78 13.17
CA CYS A 43 -0.68 -2.65 12.79
C CYS A 43 -0.03 -2.04 14.03
N ILE A 44 1.29 -1.85 14.00
CA ILE A 44 2.06 -1.42 15.15
C ILE A 44 3.02 -0.29 14.75
N TYR A 45 3.07 0.75 15.57
CA TYR A 45 4.11 1.77 15.51
C TYR A 45 5.03 1.63 16.73
N VAL A 46 6.32 1.47 16.49
CA VAL A 46 7.32 1.27 17.56
C VAL A 46 8.11 2.55 17.78
N VAL A 47 8.08 3.04 19.02
CA VAL A 47 8.92 4.14 19.49
C VAL A 47 10.07 3.57 20.33
N PHE A 48 11.30 3.94 20.02
CA PHE A 48 12.48 3.46 20.74
C PHE A 48 12.79 4.27 21.99
N ASP A 49 13.54 3.67 22.91
CA ASP A 49 14.01 4.41 24.07
C ASP A 49 14.98 5.53 23.67
N GLY A 50 14.82 6.70 24.29
CA GLY A 50 15.53 7.92 23.93
C GLY A 50 15.08 8.61 22.63
N HIS A 51 14.04 8.11 21.94
CA HIS A 51 13.43 8.76 20.77
C HIS A 51 12.10 9.45 21.15
N ASP A 52 11.76 10.55 20.49
CA ASP A 52 10.48 11.26 20.70
C ASP A 52 9.30 10.62 19.96
N GLY A 53 9.58 9.60 19.15
CA GLY A 53 8.62 8.88 18.32
C GLY A 53 8.16 9.63 17.06
N SER A 54 8.81 10.73 16.70
CA SER A 54 8.56 11.40 15.43
C SER A 54 9.19 10.63 14.25
N PHE A 55 8.87 11.01 13.02
CA PHE A 55 9.61 10.60 11.82
C PHE A 55 10.18 11.83 11.10
N GLN A 56 11.18 11.64 10.25
CA GLN A 56 11.77 12.73 9.48
C GLN A 56 10.80 13.26 8.42
N ALA A 57 10.56 14.57 8.40
CA ALA A 57 9.64 15.22 7.47
C ALA A 57 9.98 16.71 7.26
N PRO A 58 9.52 17.33 6.16
CA PRO A 58 9.51 18.78 6.01
C PRO A 58 8.73 19.48 7.14
N LYS A 59 9.06 20.75 7.42
CA LYS A 59 8.50 21.50 8.57
C LYS A 59 6.97 21.60 8.57
N GLU A 60 6.37 21.63 7.39
CA GLU A 60 4.94 21.78 7.18
C GLU A 60 4.18 20.44 7.29
N VAL A 61 4.90 19.31 7.33
CA VAL A 61 4.32 17.97 7.37
C VAL A 61 4.28 17.48 8.82
N PRO A 62 3.08 17.20 9.39
CA PRO A 62 2.98 16.65 10.73
C PRO A 62 3.72 15.31 10.84
N SER A 63 4.63 15.19 11.80
CA SER A 63 5.52 14.03 11.91
C SER A 63 5.55 13.33 13.26
N ASN A 64 4.65 13.71 14.18
CA ASN A 64 4.54 13.08 15.50
C ASN A 64 3.97 11.64 15.43
N ILE A 65 3.98 10.96 16.57
CA ILE A 65 3.46 9.58 16.74
C ILE A 65 2.03 9.43 16.20
N GLU A 66 1.16 10.41 16.45
CA GLU A 66 -0.24 10.37 16.02
C GLU A 66 -0.35 10.42 14.49
N SER A 67 0.39 11.32 13.84
CA SER A 67 0.48 11.39 12.37
C SER A 67 0.99 10.08 11.78
N ALA A 68 2.05 9.50 12.38
CA ALA A 68 2.61 8.22 11.93
C ALA A 68 1.56 7.08 11.99
N CYS A 69 0.83 6.99 13.11
CA CYS A 69 -0.21 5.99 13.29
C CYS A 69 -1.37 6.18 12.31
N ARG A 70 -1.81 7.41 12.05
CA ARG A 70 -2.88 7.69 11.08
C ARG A 70 -2.47 7.29 9.65
N ARG A 71 -1.25 7.65 9.24
CA ARG A 71 -0.66 7.28 7.93
C ARG A 71 -0.57 5.77 7.76
N LEU A 72 -0.06 5.06 8.78
CA LEU A 72 0.02 3.59 8.78
C LEU A 72 -1.37 2.94 8.73
N GLY A 73 -2.33 3.43 9.52
CA GLY A 73 -3.68 2.87 9.55
C GLY A 73 -4.42 3.01 8.21
N LEU A 74 -4.25 4.14 7.51
CA LEU A 74 -4.80 4.32 6.16
C LEU A 74 -4.09 3.44 5.13
N ALA A 75 -2.76 3.40 5.16
CA ALA A 75 -1.97 2.52 4.30
C ALA A 75 -2.40 1.06 4.45
N ALA A 76 -2.61 0.59 5.68
CA ALA A 76 -3.07 -0.76 5.97
C ALA A 76 -4.42 -1.08 5.31
N ARG A 77 -5.39 -0.16 5.35
CA ARG A 77 -6.68 -0.34 4.63
C ARG A 77 -6.50 -0.39 3.12
N LEU A 78 -5.59 0.40 2.56
CA LEU A 78 -5.28 0.34 1.13
C LEU A 78 -4.65 -1.00 0.76
N LEU A 79 -3.72 -1.54 1.56
CA LEU A 79 -3.17 -2.89 1.37
C LEU A 79 -4.28 -3.95 1.37
N GLN A 80 -5.22 -3.87 2.32
CA GLN A 80 -6.37 -4.78 2.40
C GLN A 80 -7.23 -4.73 1.12
N ILE A 81 -7.47 -3.54 0.56
CA ILE A 81 -8.21 -3.34 -0.69
C ILE A 81 -7.43 -3.91 -1.87
N LEU A 82 -6.14 -3.58 -1.96
CA LEU A 82 -5.27 -4.01 -3.05
C LEU A 82 -5.16 -5.53 -3.12
N THR A 83 -4.97 -6.19 -1.97
CA THR A 83 -5.03 -7.65 -1.89
C THR A 83 -6.37 -8.18 -2.39
N ALA A 84 -7.50 -7.62 -1.93
CA ALA A 84 -8.84 -8.08 -2.30
C ALA A 84 -9.10 -8.00 -3.81
N GLU A 85 -8.80 -6.86 -4.42
CA GLU A 85 -9.08 -6.62 -5.84
C GLU A 85 -8.10 -7.37 -6.75
N MET A 86 -6.82 -7.48 -6.38
CA MET A 86 -5.84 -8.26 -7.15
C MET A 86 -6.16 -9.76 -7.11
N VAL A 87 -6.57 -10.32 -5.96
CA VAL A 87 -7.03 -11.72 -5.89
C VAL A 87 -8.32 -11.91 -6.67
N TYR A 88 -9.25 -10.96 -6.60
CA TYR A 88 -10.51 -11.01 -7.34
C TYR A 88 -10.29 -10.98 -8.85
N ALA A 89 -9.35 -10.18 -9.35
CA ALA A 89 -9.03 -10.14 -10.77
C ALA A 89 -8.70 -11.53 -11.30
N GLU A 90 -7.79 -12.25 -10.65
CA GLU A 90 -7.37 -13.57 -11.14
C GLU A 90 -8.38 -14.70 -10.84
N THR A 91 -9.10 -14.62 -9.71
CA THR A 91 -9.88 -15.77 -9.21
C THR A 91 -11.40 -15.58 -9.26
N GLY A 92 -11.87 -14.35 -9.43
CA GLY A 92 -13.28 -13.98 -9.27
C GLY A 92 -13.79 -13.95 -7.84
N ASN A 93 -12.94 -14.18 -6.85
CA ASN A 93 -13.31 -14.19 -5.44
C ASN A 93 -12.58 -13.07 -4.70
N ARG A 94 -13.31 -12.11 -4.12
CA ARG A 94 -12.71 -11.10 -3.25
C ARG A 94 -12.30 -11.74 -1.93
N ARG A 95 -10.98 -11.79 -1.69
CA ARG A 95 -10.35 -12.39 -0.51
C ARG A 95 -9.24 -11.48 -0.01
N THR A 96 -9.26 -11.19 1.28
CA THR A 96 -8.28 -10.33 1.93
C THR A 96 -8.26 -10.64 3.43
N PHE A 97 -7.20 -10.24 4.12
CA PHE A 97 -7.03 -10.41 5.56
C PHE A 97 -7.88 -9.39 6.36
N ILE A 98 -8.03 -9.58 7.68
CA ILE A 98 -8.67 -8.61 8.60
C ILE A 98 -7.66 -7.98 9.53
N PHE A 99 -8.04 -6.88 10.19
CA PHE A 99 -7.21 -6.26 11.21
C PHE A 99 -7.68 -6.59 12.63
N ALA A 100 -6.73 -6.69 13.57
CA ALA A 100 -7.04 -6.86 15.00
C ALA A 100 -8.01 -5.78 15.52
N GLY A 101 -7.95 -4.56 14.94
CA GLY A 101 -8.80 -3.44 15.32
C GLY A 101 -10.25 -3.53 14.87
N ASP A 102 -10.55 -4.43 13.93
CA ASP A 102 -11.91 -4.77 13.52
C ASP A 102 -12.58 -5.73 14.52
N LEU A 103 -11.81 -6.30 15.45
CA LEU A 103 -12.29 -7.19 16.50
C LEU A 103 -12.57 -6.41 17.80
N PRO A 104 -13.48 -6.90 18.67
CA PRO A 104 -13.73 -6.30 19.97
C PRO A 104 -12.42 -6.13 20.76
N PRO A 105 -12.21 -4.99 21.45
CA PRO A 105 -10.95 -4.70 22.10
C PRO A 105 -10.64 -5.76 23.16
N SER A 106 -9.46 -6.37 23.05
CA SER A 106 -8.82 -7.09 24.15
C SER A 106 -7.55 -6.32 24.54
N ASN A 107 -7.50 -5.88 25.80
CA ASN A 107 -6.39 -5.24 26.49
C ASN A 107 -6.10 -3.74 26.23
N TYR A 108 -5.60 -3.10 27.31
CA TYR A 108 -5.44 -1.65 27.56
C TYR A 108 -4.21 -1.00 26.92
N LEU A 109 -3.60 -1.60 25.89
CA LEU A 109 -2.46 -0.95 25.22
C LEU A 109 -2.93 0.25 24.40
N LEU A 110 -2.17 1.35 24.49
CA LEU A 110 -2.49 2.59 23.78
C LEU A 110 -2.49 2.33 22.27
N ARG A 111 -3.59 2.73 21.62
CA ARG A 111 -3.74 2.63 20.18
C ARG A 111 -4.46 3.83 19.61
N THR A 112 -4.13 4.18 18.38
CA THR A 112 -5.02 4.97 17.53
C THR A 112 -6.20 4.06 17.15
N PRO A 113 -7.45 4.45 17.44
CA PRO A 113 -8.61 3.62 17.15
C PRO A 113 -8.84 3.48 15.64
N ALA A 114 -9.45 2.37 15.23
CA ALA A 114 -9.89 2.20 13.85
C ALA A 114 -10.97 3.23 13.49
N SER A 115 -11.03 3.58 12.22
CA SER A 115 -12.13 4.32 11.60
C SER A 115 -12.61 3.58 10.36
N TYR A 116 -13.62 4.12 9.66
CA TYR A 116 -14.09 3.53 8.41
C TYR A 116 -13.02 3.46 7.32
N SER A 117 -12.03 4.36 7.34
CA SER A 117 -10.97 4.46 6.34
C SER A 117 -9.58 4.14 6.88
N SER A 118 -9.45 3.80 8.17
CA SER A 118 -8.15 3.55 8.81
C SER A 118 -8.22 2.35 9.75
N ALA A 119 -7.18 1.51 9.73
CA ALA A 119 -7.04 0.42 10.69
C ALA A 119 -6.61 0.96 12.07
N ALA A 120 -6.90 0.21 13.14
CA ALA A 120 -6.34 0.56 14.45
C ALA A 120 -4.83 0.30 14.45
N VAL A 121 -4.07 1.19 15.09
CA VAL A 121 -2.61 1.10 15.18
C VAL A 121 -2.19 1.18 16.64
N TRP A 122 -1.51 0.15 17.13
CA TRP A 122 -0.96 0.12 18.48
C TRP A 122 0.37 0.85 18.52
N CYS A 123 0.55 1.72 19.51
CA CYS A 123 1.83 2.39 19.73
C CYS A 123 2.52 1.73 20.92
N VAL A 124 3.68 1.12 20.68
CA VAL A 124 4.46 0.45 21.73
C VAL A 124 5.82 1.13 21.90
N LYS A 125 6.35 1.09 23.12
CA LYS A 125 7.68 1.60 23.42
C LYS A 125 8.67 0.44 23.56
N SER A 126 9.63 0.35 22.64
CA SER A 126 10.74 -0.60 22.70
C SER A 126 11.71 -0.23 23.83
N LYS A 127 12.33 -1.25 24.44
CA LYS A 127 13.41 -1.05 25.43
C LYS A 127 14.77 -0.78 24.77
N LEU A 128 14.90 -1.05 23.47
CA LEU A 128 16.12 -0.79 22.72
C LEU A 128 16.33 0.72 22.56
N ASN A 129 17.55 1.20 22.78
CA ASN A 129 17.86 2.60 22.53
C ASN A 129 17.87 2.89 21.03
N TYR A 130 17.33 4.03 20.61
CA TYR A 130 17.20 4.36 19.19
C TYR A 130 18.55 4.39 18.45
N ARG A 131 19.64 4.82 19.11
CA ARG A 131 20.97 4.84 18.49
C ARG A 131 21.54 3.42 18.33
N GLU A 132 21.17 2.50 19.19
CA GLU A 132 21.53 1.09 19.06
C GLU A 132 20.73 0.46 17.92
N ALA A 133 19.41 0.70 17.89
CA ALA A 133 18.53 0.25 16.81
C ALA A 133 19.02 0.70 15.42
N GLN A 134 19.44 1.96 15.29
CA GLN A 134 19.98 2.52 14.05
C GLN A 134 21.29 1.88 13.55
N ARG A 135 22.00 1.12 14.40
CA ARG A 135 23.25 0.42 14.06
C ARG A 135 23.05 -1.06 13.74
N LEU A 136 21.90 -1.62 14.09
CA LEU A 136 21.58 -3.01 13.78
C LEU A 136 21.34 -3.16 12.27
N SER A 137 21.72 -4.33 11.73
CA SER A 137 21.23 -4.73 10.41
C SER A 137 19.71 -4.92 10.42
N ALA A 138 19.10 -4.90 9.23
CA ALA A 138 17.65 -5.08 9.11
C ALA A 138 17.15 -6.39 9.76
N ILE A 139 17.92 -7.48 9.65
CA ILE A 139 17.56 -8.78 10.24
C ILE A 139 17.69 -8.78 11.77
N GLU A 140 18.75 -8.20 12.33
CA GLU A 140 18.92 -8.11 13.79
C GLU A 140 17.83 -7.23 14.42
N LEU A 141 17.48 -6.13 13.74
CA LEU A 141 16.39 -5.26 14.16
C LEU A 141 15.05 -5.98 14.09
N TRP A 142 14.79 -6.71 13.01
CA TRP A 142 13.60 -7.55 12.85
C TRP A 142 13.47 -8.60 13.96
N GLU A 143 14.57 -9.30 14.27
CA GLU A 143 14.57 -10.30 15.35
C GLU A 143 14.32 -9.68 16.72
N HIS A 144 14.94 -8.52 16.99
CA HIS A 144 14.75 -7.82 18.25
C HIS A 144 13.29 -7.40 18.42
N ILE A 145 12.73 -6.71 17.42
CA ILE A 145 11.34 -6.24 17.46
C ILE A 145 10.38 -7.43 17.52
N GLY A 146 10.60 -8.49 16.73
CA GLY A 146 9.78 -9.70 16.79
C GLY A 146 9.70 -10.31 18.19
N ARG A 147 10.83 -10.38 18.92
CA ARG A 147 10.86 -10.85 20.32
C ARG A 147 10.11 -9.93 21.28
N GLU A 148 10.25 -8.61 21.14
CA GLU A 148 9.50 -7.66 21.98
C GLU A 148 8.00 -7.71 21.71
N LEU A 149 7.59 -7.79 20.44
CA LEU A 149 6.18 -7.88 20.04
C LEU A 149 5.51 -9.14 20.57
N ASP A 150 6.20 -10.29 20.60
CA ASP A 150 5.69 -11.52 21.23
C ASP A 150 5.45 -11.34 22.74
N GLY A 151 6.26 -10.51 23.40
CA GLY A 151 6.06 -10.12 24.80
C GLY A 151 4.91 -9.14 25.00
N PHE A 152 4.71 -8.18 24.09
CA PHE A 152 3.61 -7.20 24.15
C PHE A 152 2.25 -7.80 23.79
N PHE A 153 2.23 -8.74 22.85
CA PHE A 153 1.00 -9.34 22.30
C PHE A 153 1.06 -10.88 22.34
N PRO A 154 1.15 -11.50 23.52
CA PRO A 154 1.20 -12.97 23.63
C PRO A 154 -0.05 -13.65 23.04
N GLU A 155 -1.18 -12.93 22.96
CA GLU A 155 -2.43 -13.41 22.34
C GLU A 155 -2.35 -13.58 20.82
N ASP A 156 -1.36 -12.94 20.17
CA ASP A 156 -1.19 -12.96 18.72
C ASP A 156 -0.54 -14.24 18.21
N ARG A 157 0.04 -15.06 19.09
CA ARG A 157 0.71 -16.31 18.74
C ARG A 157 -0.21 -17.21 17.90
N ASN A 158 0.24 -17.56 16.71
CA ASN A 158 -0.49 -18.37 15.71
C ASN A 158 -1.80 -17.77 15.18
N LYS A 159 -2.13 -16.52 15.57
CA LYS A 159 -3.38 -15.83 15.23
C LYS A 159 -3.15 -14.52 14.48
N ALA A 160 -1.99 -13.90 14.62
CA ALA A 160 -1.69 -12.63 13.97
C ALA A 160 -0.43 -12.68 13.10
N LYS A 161 -0.40 -11.77 12.13
CA LYS A 161 0.83 -11.23 11.56
C LYS A 161 0.96 -9.77 11.99
N TRP A 162 2.18 -9.29 12.13
CA TRP A 162 2.46 -7.91 12.51
C TRP A 162 2.88 -7.09 11.29
N LEU A 163 2.22 -5.94 11.13
CA LEU A 163 2.58 -4.92 10.17
C LEU A 163 3.13 -3.72 10.95
N THR A 164 4.46 -3.58 10.98
CA THR A 164 5.14 -2.73 11.96
C THR A 164 5.96 -1.64 11.28
N VAL A 165 5.78 -0.39 11.71
CA VAL A 165 6.65 0.73 11.33
C VAL A 165 7.41 1.22 12.55
N ILE A 166 8.70 1.52 12.38
CA ILE A 166 9.55 2.02 13.46
C ILE A 166 9.84 3.52 13.34
N SER A 167 9.99 4.22 14.48
CA SER A 167 10.17 5.67 14.50
C SER A 167 11.56 6.16 14.14
N CYS A 168 12.63 5.40 14.44
CA CYS A 168 14.01 5.91 14.40
C CYS A 168 14.70 5.81 13.03
N THR A 169 13.94 5.78 11.93
CA THR A 169 14.51 5.80 10.58
C THR A 169 14.90 7.24 10.23
N GLU A 170 16.15 7.43 9.83
CA GLU A 170 16.70 8.77 9.62
C GLU A 170 17.63 8.77 8.40
N TYR A 171 17.25 9.53 7.37
CA TYR A 171 18.12 9.83 6.23
C TYR A 171 19.09 10.94 6.63
N SER A 172 20.38 10.70 6.43
CA SER A 172 21.42 11.68 6.76
C SER A 172 21.49 12.76 5.67
N PRO A 173 21.13 14.02 5.95
CA PRO A 173 21.16 15.09 4.95
C PRO A 173 22.56 15.27 4.37
N LEU A 174 22.63 15.77 3.14
CA LEU A 174 23.89 16.08 2.50
C LEU A 174 24.51 17.32 3.13
N ILE A 175 25.82 17.28 3.33
CA ILE A 175 26.57 18.42 3.89
C ILE A 175 27.53 18.95 2.84
N GLY A 176 27.42 20.25 2.52
CA GLY A 176 28.37 20.94 1.63
C GLY A 176 28.28 20.46 0.18
N THR A 177 29.35 19.81 -0.31
CA THR A 177 29.48 19.37 -1.71
C THR A 177 29.27 17.87 -1.90
N GLU A 178 28.64 17.20 -0.94
CA GLU A 178 28.31 15.78 -1.07
C GLU A 178 27.38 15.54 -2.28
N THR A 179 27.59 14.42 -2.96
CA THR A 179 26.82 14.05 -4.14
C THR A 179 25.49 13.41 -3.74
N ILE A 180 24.42 13.80 -4.44
CA ILE A 180 23.10 13.17 -4.29
C ILE A 180 23.20 11.68 -4.65
N PRO A 181 22.68 10.76 -3.81
CA PRO A 181 22.61 9.34 -4.13
C PRO A 181 21.94 9.09 -5.49
N LEU A 182 22.60 8.30 -6.33
CA LEU A 182 22.15 7.94 -7.66
C LEU A 182 21.49 6.56 -7.71
N SER A 183 21.84 5.68 -6.76
CA SER A 183 21.25 4.34 -6.63
C SER A 183 20.40 4.17 -5.37
N HIS A 184 19.53 3.16 -5.38
CA HIS A 184 18.76 2.74 -4.20
C HIS A 184 19.68 2.31 -3.05
N GLU A 185 20.77 1.57 -3.35
CA GLU A 185 21.74 1.11 -2.35
C GLU A 185 22.46 2.28 -1.67
N GLU A 186 22.85 3.31 -2.43
CA GLU A 186 23.45 4.53 -1.89
C GLU A 186 22.48 5.31 -0.99
N ALA A 187 21.20 5.38 -1.38
CA ALA A 187 20.16 6.03 -0.57
C ALA A 187 19.94 5.27 0.76
N ILE A 188 19.90 3.94 0.72
CA ILE A 188 19.79 3.10 1.93
C ILE A 188 21.03 3.25 2.81
N LEU A 189 22.23 3.26 2.25
CA LEU A 189 23.47 3.39 3.03
C LEU A 189 23.52 4.69 3.83
N ARG A 190 22.86 5.74 3.34
CA ARG A 190 22.70 7.03 4.05
C ARG A 190 21.53 7.06 5.03
N THR A 191 20.71 6.01 5.06
CA THR A 191 19.51 5.91 5.90
C THR A 191 19.75 4.96 7.07
N LYS A 192 19.86 5.53 8.26
CA LYS A 192 19.96 4.76 9.51
C LYS A 192 18.60 4.19 9.88
N GLY A 193 18.58 2.99 10.46
CA GLY A 193 17.33 2.32 10.82
C GLY A 193 16.41 2.10 9.62
N TYR A 194 16.96 2.01 8.41
CA TYR A 194 16.22 1.56 7.24
C TYR A 194 15.85 0.08 7.42
N CYS A 195 14.60 -0.26 7.15
CA CYS A 195 14.13 -1.63 7.15
C CYS A 195 12.96 -1.75 6.17
N ALA A 196 12.95 -2.82 5.40
CA ALA A 196 11.82 -3.33 4.65
C ALA A 196 12.04 -4.84 4.61
N LEU A 197 11.46 -5.55 5.56
CA LEU A 197 11.71 -6.98 5.74
C LEU A 197 10.47 -7.69 6.26
N GLY A 198 9.98 -8.63 5.48
CA GLY A 198 8.89 -9.54 5.77
C GLY A 198 9.36 -10.96 5.83
N THR A 199 9.17 -11.61 6.97
CA THR A 199 9.35 -13.05 7.10
C THR A 199 8.59 -13.54 8.32
N GLY A 200 8.27 -14.84 8.36
CA GLY A 200 7.56 -15.46 9.47
C GLY A 200 6.29 -14.69 9.86
N GLY A 201 6.30 -14.07 11.04
CA GLY A 201 5.16 -13.35 11.61
C GLY A 201 5.18 -11.82 11.47
N LEU A 202 6.23 -11.22 10.91
CA LEU A 202 6.47 -9.77 11.00
C LEU A 202 6.91 -9.19 9.65
N ALA A 203 6.18 -8.19 9.19
CA ALA A 203 6.61 -7.26 8.16
C ALA A 203 7.03 -5.95 8.85
N LEU A 204 8.33 -5.65 8.82
CA LEU A 204 8.95 -4.51 9.51
C LEU A 204 9.41 -3.45 8.50
N PHE A 205 9.09 -2.19 8.79
CA PHE A 205 9.39 -1.06 7.93
C PHE A 205 9.99 0.11 8.70
N GLY A 206 10.90 0.82 8.04
CA GLY A 206 11.33 2.14 8.44
C GLY A 206 10.27 3.21 8.14
N SER A 207 10.33 4.33 8.86
CA SER A 207 9.43 5.47 8.68
C SER A 207 9.90 6.50 7.65
N GLY A 208 11.02 6.25 6.97
CA GLY A 208 11.75 7.25 6.17
C GLY A 208 10.98 7.89 5.01
N THR A 209 9.88 7.28 4.55
CA THR A 209 9.06 7.86 3.46
C THR A 209 7.68 8.34 3.91
N LEU A 210 7.34 8.22 5.22
CA LEU A 210 6.03 8.57 5.75
C LEU A 210 5.64 10.03 5.47
N TYR A 211 6.62 10.93 5.31
CA TYR A 211 6.38 12.35 5.00
C TYR A 211 5.64 12.58 3.67
N THR A 212 5.58 11.59 2.78
CA THR A 212 4.84 11.67 1.50
C THR A 212 3.42 11.09 1.58
N TRP A 213 3.07 10.42 2.68
CA TRP A 213 1.84 9.64 2.79
C TRP A 213 0.64 10.54 3.19
N PRO A 214 -0.60 10.13 2.90
CA PRO A 214 -1.78 10.82 3.42
C PRO A 214 -2.05 10.45 4.88
N GLU A 215 -2.46 11.42 5.72
CA GLU A 215 -2.93 11.14 7.09
C GLU A 215 -4.37 10.64 7.14
N LYS A 216 -5.19 11.10 6.19
CA LYS A 216 -6.61 10.78 6.08
C LYS A 216 -7.00 10.58 4.63
N ILE A 217 -8.14 9.91 4.43
CA ILE A 217 -8.63 9.56 3.09
C ILE A 217 -8.87 10.79 2.20
N ASP A 218 -9.21 11.94 2.78
CA ASP A 218 -9.41 13.20 2.04
C ASP A 218 -8.12 13.69 1.36
N ASP A 219 -6.95 13.41 1.94
CA ASP A 219 -5.65 13.83 1.43
C ASP A 219 -5.15 12.88 0.33
N LEU A 220 -5.75 11.69 0.21
CA LEU A 220 -5.27 10.63 -0.66
C LEU A 220 -5.18 11.05 -2.13
N LYS A 221 -6.17 11.78 -2.64
CA LYS A 221 -6.14 12.31 -4.00
C LYS A 221 -4.94 13.24 -4.21
N PHE A 222 -4.66 14.11 -3.25
CA PHE A 222 -3.53 15.03 -3.31
C PHE A 222 -2.21 14.23 -3.32
N CYS A 223 -2.02 13.31 -2.38
CA CYS A 223 -0.81 12.48 -2.31
C CYS A 223 -0.60 11.64 -3.59
N LEU A 224 -1.64 11.03 -4.13
CA LEU A 224 -1.56 10.21 -5.36
C LEU A 224 -1.31 11.03 -6.63
N THR A 225 -1.44 12.36 -6.58
CA THR A 225 -1.23 13.27 -7.73
C THR A 225 -0.12 14.30 -7.50
N ASN A 226 0.56 14.26 -6.34
CA ASN A 226 1.59 15.24 -6.00
C ASN A 226 2.89 14.98 -6.77
N THR A 227 3.13 15.76 -7.82
CA THR A 227 4.31 15.69 -8.70
C THR A 227 5.50 16.52 -8.23
N GLN A 228 5.44 17.07 -7.01
CA GLN A 228 6.59 17.72 -6.36
C GLN A 228 7.77 16.76 -6.30
N GLN A 229 8.97 17.28 -6.58
CA GLN A 229 10.20 16.50 -6.50
C GLN A 229 10.59 16.30 -5.03
N VAL A 230 11.07 15.10 -4.70
CA VAL A 230 11.71 14.86 -3.40
C VAL A 230 13.02 15.63 -3.35
N ASP A 231 13.20 16.42 -2.29
CA ASP A 231 14.50 17.03 -2.00
C ASP A 231 15.43 15.96 -1.43
N ARG A 232 16.14 15.28 -2.34
CA ARG A 232 17.08 14.19 -2.01
C ARG A 232 18.33 14.65 -1.26
N GLN A 233 18.51 15.96 -1.08
CA GLN A 233 19.55 16.47 -0.20
C GLN A 233 19.15 16.30 1.27
N GLU A 234 17.86 16.34 1.58
CA GLU A 234 17.34 16.38 2.95
C GLU A 234 16.55 15.12 3.33
N PHE A 235 15.92 14.45 2.36
CA PHE A 235 14.98 13.36 2.63
C PHE A 235 15.25 12.13 1.78
N LEU A 236 14.88 10.97 2.32
CA LEU A 236 14.90 9.70 1.61
C LEU A 236 13.92 9.72 0.43
N ASP A 237 14.45 9.45 -0.76
CA ASP A 237 13.66 9.02 -1.93
C ASP A 237 13.85 7.53 -2.14
N ASP A 238 12.75 6.77 -2.01
CA ASP A 238 12.69 5.36 -2.36
C ASP A 238 11.59 5.14 -3.40
N SER A 239 11.56 6.01 -4.40
CA SER A 239 10.48 6.11 -5.39
C SER A 239 10.69 5.26 -6.64
N ALA A 240 11.64 4.34 -6.62
CA ALA A 240 12.11 3.61 -7.81
C ALA A 240 12.50 4.57 -8.97
N TYR A 241 13.37 5.53 -8.67
CA TYR A 241 13.95 6.49 -9.63
C TYR A 241 12.95 7.47 -10.27
N ARG A 242 11.79 7.69 -9.65
CA ARG A 242 10.77 8.63 -10.14
C ARG A 242 10.83 10.00 -9.48
N PHE A 243 11.51 10.08 -8.34
CA PHE A 243 11.87 11.28 -7.59
C PHE A 243 10.70 12.20 -7.22
N THR A 244 9.48 11.67 -7.13
CA THR A 244 8.25 12.45 -6.87
C THR A 244 7.55 11.97 -5.62
N TYR A 245 6.82 12.87 -4.95
CA TYR A 245 6.08 12.55 -3.73
C TYR A 245 5.07 11.42 -3.94
N TRP A 246 4.26 11.49 -5.01
CA TRP A 246 3.29 10.42 -5.30
C TRP A 246 4.00 9.07 -5.50
N ALA A 247 5.14 9.06 -6.19
CA ALA A 247 5.87 7.84 -6.49
C ALA A 247 6.54 7.26 -5.25
N ASN A 248 7.13 8.11 -4.39
CA ASN A 248 7.73 7.68 -3.14
C ASN A 248 6.68 7.02 -2.22
N TYR A 249 5.49 7.63 -2.14
CA TYR A 249 4.36 7.05 -1.41
C TYR A 249 3.91 5.69 -1.98
N THR A 250 3.61 5.62 -3.28
CA THR A 250 3.06 4.39 -3.85
C THR A 250 4.06 3.24 -3.94
N THR A 251 5.36 3.55 -4.12
CA THR A 251 6.43 2.54 -4.06
C THR A 251 6.50 1.95 -2.67
N ALA A 252 6.50 2.79 -1.62
CA ALA A 252 6.57 2.31 -0.24
C ALA A 252 5.35 1.45 0.12
N LEU A 253 4.16 1.81 -0.34
CA LEU A 253 2.96 0.97 -0.18
C LEU A 253 3.08 -0.37 -0.94
N GLY A 254 3.72 -0.38 -2.11
CA GLY A 254 4.06 -1.58 -2.87
C GLY A 254 5.02 -2.50 -2.15
N THR A 255 6.10 -1.93 -1.61
CA THR A 255 7.05 -2.64 -0.73
C THR A 255 6.33 -3.21 0.49
N MET A 256 5.40 -2.46 1.09
CA MET A 256 4.61 -3.01 2.20
C MET A 256 3.79 -4.24 1.83
N LEU A 257 3.19 -4.22 0.64
CA LEU A 257 2.41 -5.35 0.15
C LEU A 257 3.29 -6.57 -0.14
N HIS A 258 4.52 -6.36 -0.62
CA HIS A 258 5.51 -7.40 -0.88
C HIS A 258 5.92 -8.13 0.41
N GLU A 259 6.39 -7.41 1.41
CA GLU A 259 6.85 -8.01 2.67
C GLU A 259 5.71 -8.65 3.46
N LEU A 260 4.49 -8.08 3.38
CA LEU A 260 3.31 -8.72 3.95
C LEU A 260 2.95 -10.00 3.16
N GLY A 261 3.26 -10.05 1.87
CA GLY A 261 3.18 -11.27 1.05
C GLY A 261 4.05 -12.39 1.61
N HIS A 262 5.30 -12.10 1.99
CA HIS A 262 6.16 -13.07 2.69
C HIS A 262 5.54 -13.55 4.02
N CYS A 263 4.89 -12.66 4.76
CA CYS A 263 4.15 -13.04 5.97
C CYS A 263 2.94 -13.96 5.70
N PHE A 264 2.43 -13.96 4.47
CA PHE A 264 1.38 -14.87 3.99
C PHE A 264 1.94 -16.10 3.27
N ASP A 265 3.18 -16.47 3.59
CA ASP A 265 3.83 -17.70 3.14
C ASP A 265 4.11 -17.71 1.62
N LEU A 266 4.30 -16.52 1.02
CA LEU A 266 4.71 -16.36 -0.36
C LEU A 266 6.24 -16.21 -0.48
N ASP A 267 6.83 -16.92 -1.43
CA ASP A 267 8.19 -16.68 -1.90
C ASP A 267 8.24 -15.65 -3.03
N HIS A 268 9.45 -15.22 -3.39
CA HIS A 268 9.66 -14.42 -4.58
C HIS A 268 9.12 -15.11 -5.84
N ALA A 269 8.52 -14.31 -6.73
CA ALA A 269 8.06 -14.75 -8.03
C ALA A 269 8.88 -14.11 -9.16
N PRO A 270 8.83 -14.63 -10.40
CA PRO A 270 9.50 -14.00 -11.53
C PRO A 270 8.98 -12.60 -11.87
N ARG A 271 7.69 -12.33 -11.60
CA ARG A 271 6.97 -11.07 -11.90
C ARG A 271 5.94 -10.77 -10.82
N GLY A 272 5.31 -9.60 -10.88
CA GLY A 272 4.22 -9.25 -9.98
C GLY A 272 4.71 -8.62 -8.67
N ILE A 273 3.80 -8.51 -7.69
CA ILE A 273 4.09 -7.92 -6.37
C ILE A 273 5.25 -8.65 -5.68
N MET A 274 5.31 -9.98 -5.72
CA MET A 274 6.42 -10.78 -5.13
C MET A 274 7.75 -10.68 -5.90
N ARG A 275 7.89 -9.68 -6.78
CA ARG A 275 9.15 -9.25 -7.40
C ARG A 275 9.30 -7.74 -7.19
N ARG A 276 9.17 -6.94 -8.26
CA ARG A 276 9.25 -5.48 -8.25
C ARG A 276 7.92 -4.83 -8.64
N GLY A 277 6.84 -5.59 -8.75
CA GLY A 277 5.54 -5.08 -9.14
C GLY A 277 4.95 -4.04 -8.20
N GLY A 278 5.43 -3.98 -6.95
CA GLY A 278 5.10 -2.91 -6.02
C GLY A 278 5.45 -1.50 -6.52
N ASP A 279 6.45 -1.38 -7.42
CA ASP A 279 6.80 -0.10 -8.05
C ASP A 279 5.61 0.47 -8.82
N ASP A 280 4.79 -0.39 -9.45
CA ASP A 280 3.70 0.02 -10.32
C ASP A 280 2.34 0.13 -9.59
N LEU A 281 2.35 0.08 -8.24
CA LEU A 281 1.11 0.05 -7.43
C LEU A 281 0.20 1.28 -7.65
N ASN A 282 0.78 2.41 -8.05
CA ASN A 282 0.04 3.61 -8.41
C ASN A 282 -0.98 3.37 -9.52
N LEU A 283 -0.69 2.46 -10.46
CA LEU A 283 -1.57 2.18 -11.59
C LEU A 283 -2.85 1.45 -11.15
N VAL A 284 -2.81 0.81 -9.98
CA VAL A 284 -3.96 0.16 -9.36
C VAL A 284 -4.79 1.16 -8.57
N LEU A 285 -4.16 2.06 -7.81
CA LEU A 285 -4.86 3.02 -6.95
C LEU A 285 -5.39 4.27 -7.67
N ALA A 286 -4.63 4.79 -8.61
CA ALA A 286 -4.92 6.04 -9.31
C ALA A 286 -4.68 5.90 -10.82
N PHE A 287 -4.95 6.98 -11.55
CA PHE A 287 -4.36 7.19 -12.87
C PHE A 287 -3.05 7.96 -12.64
N PRO A 288 -1.94 7.62 -13.32
CA PRO A 288 -0.71 8.37 -13.17
C PRO A 288 -0.97 9.84 -13.51
N PRO A 289 -0.43 10.80 -12.74
CA PRO A 289 -0.67 12.21 -13.00
C PRO A 289 -0.20 12.58 -14.41
N PRO A 290 -0.97 13.38 -15.17
CA PRO A 290 -0.60 13.76 -16.52
C PRO A 290 0.76 14.49 -16.54
N GLY A 291 1.64 14.14 -17.48
CA GLY A 291 2.77 14.99 -17.86
C GLY A 291 4.16 14.69 -17.27
N LYS A 292 4.40 13.58 -16.58
CA LYS A 292 5.79 13.12 -16.31
C LYS A 292 5.91 11.62 -16.56
N GLY A 293 6.30 11.28 -17.78
CA GLY A 293 6.72 9.93 -18.11
C GLY A 293 7.85 9.51 -17.18
N SER A 294 7.81 8.24 -16.76
CA SER A 294 9.02 7.49 -16.44
C SER A 294 10.06 7.80 -17.54
N LEU A 295 11.30 8.07 -17.10
CA LEU A 295 12.46 8.41 -17.90
C LEU A 295 12.40 7.92 -19.36
N SER A 296 12.62 8.86 -20.29
CA SER A 296 12.87 8.60 -21.70
C SER A 296 14.08 7.69 -21.87
N LEU A 297 13.85 6.40 -22.09
CA LEU A 297 14.84 5.51 -22.70
C LEU A 297 14.75 5.67 -24.21
N ASN A 298 15.64 6.52 -24.73
CA ASN A 298 15.97 6.77 -26.14
C ASN A 298 14.85 7.25 -27.07
N GLU A 299 15.28 8.09 -28.01
CA GLU A 299 14.47 8.77 -29.01
C GLU A 299 13.53 7.81 -29.79
N GLY A 300 12.25 8.18 -29.86
CA GLY A 300 11.27 7.57 -30.76
C GLY A 300 10.20 6.73 -30.06
N ARG A 301 9.04 7.36 -29.85
CA ARG A 301 7.78 6.86 -29.25
C ARG A 301 7.72 6.92 -27.73
N ILE A 302 6.82 7.78 -27.24
CA ILE A 302 6.36 7.81 -25.86
C ILE A 302 5.72 6.45 -25.56
N SER A 303 6.43 5.55 -24.88
CA SER A 303 5.84 4.31 -24.37
C SER A 303 5.18 4.61 -23.03
N HIS A 304 3.89 4.93 -23.06
CA HIS A 304 3.09 4.95 -21.85
C HIS A 304 2.95 3.50 -21.37
N ARG A 305 3.56 3.14 -20.23
CA ARG A 305 3.19 1.91 -19.53
C ARG A 305 1.69 1.95 -19.25
N GLY A 306 0.96 0.97 -19.77
CA GLY A 306 -0.48 0.82 -19.58
C GLY A 306 -0.82 0.67 -18.10
N LEU A 307 -1.99 1.18 -17.72
CA LEU A 307 -2.56 1.02 -16.38
C LEU A 307 -2.64 -0.46 -16.01
N SER A 308 -2.22 -0.84 -14.80
CA SER A 308 -2.34 -2.21 -14.30
C SER A 308 -3.75 -2.75 -14.48
N ILE A 309 -3.80 -3.89 -15.14
CA ILE A 309 -5.00 -4.62 -15.50
C ILE A 309 -5.51 -5.36 -14.28
N PHE A 310 -6.78 -5.15 -13.89
CA PHE A 310 -7.51 -6.21 -13.20
C PHE A 310 -8.11 -7.11 -14.29
N LEU A 311 -7.54 -8.31 -14.48
CA LEU A 311 -7.89 -9.22 -15.57
C LEU A 311 -8.84 -10.31 -15.06
N TYR A 312 -10.16 -10.08 -15.07
CA TYR A 312 -11.11 -11.14 -14.71
C TYR A 312 -11.72 -11.77 -15.95
N LYS A 313 -11.53 -13.10 -16.14
CA LYS A 313 -12.09 -13.86 -17.29
C LYS A 313 -11.75 -13.26 -18.66
N LYS A 314 -10.51 -12.78 -18.86
CA LYS A 314 -10.09 -12.05 -20.08
C LYS A 314 -10.82 -10.71 -20.31
N VAL A 315 -11.56 -10.21 -19.32
CA VAL A 315 -12.11 -8.86 -19.32
C VAL A 315 -11.13 -7.96 -18.59
N THR A 316 -10.50 -7.08 -19.37
CA THR A 316 -9.59 -6.05 -18.87
C THR A 316 -10.41 -4.90 -18.29
N PHE A 317 -10.26 -4.65 -16.98
CA PHE A 317 -10.70 -3.36 -16.43
C PHE A 317 -9.57 -2.35 -16.66
N TYR A 318 -9.77 -1.51 -17.69
CA TYR A 318 -9.00 -0.36 -18.22
C TYR A 318 -8.24 -0.61 -19.54
N GLU A 319 -8.80 -0.04 -20.59
CA GLU A 319 -8.23 0.13 -21.93
C GLU A 319 -7.60 1.52 -22.10
N ASN A 320 -6.59 1.60 -22.97
CA ASN A 320 -5.82 2.80 -23.28
C ASN A 320 -6.71 3.96 -23.73
N ALA A 321 -6.55 5.14 -23.12
CA ALA A 321 -6.93 6.38 -23.79
C ALA A 321 -5.73 6.84 -24.63
N SER A 322 -5.67 6.40 -25.90
CA SER A 322 -4.88 7.14 -26.89
C SER A 322 -5.63 8.43 -27.18
N VAL A 323 -5.02 9.58 -26.89
CA VAL A 323 -5.52 10.86 -27.38
C VAL A 323 -4.79 11.11 -28.69
N ASP A 324 -5.43 10.80 -29.81
CA ASP A 324 -4.98 11.34 -31.09
C ASP A 324 -5.27 12.83 -31.10
N SER A 325 -4.22 13.62 -30.85
CA SER A 325 -4.23 15.05 -31.13
C SER A 325 -4.05 15.24 -32.64
N GLN A 326 -5.06 14.89 -33.43
CA GLN A 326 -5.41 15.46 -34.73
C GLN A 326 -6.46 14.57 -35.42
N ASN A 327 -7.59 15.18 -35.75
CA ASN A 327 -8.73 14.65 -36.52
C ASN A 327 -9.72 13.76 -35.74
N GLY A 328 -10.91 14.31 -35.53
CA GLY A 328 -12.04 13.66 -34.88
C GLY A 328 -12.64 12.52 -35.69
N SER A 329 -11.97 11.38 -35.73
CA SER A 329 -12.54 10.09 -36.11
C SER A 329 -12.54 9.12 -34.93
N VAL A 330 -13.58 8.30 -34.89
CA VAL A 330 -13.94 7.33 -33.85
C VAL A 330 -12.72 6.53 -33.37
N THR A 331 -12.53 6.50 -32.05
CA THR A 331 -11.53 5.69 -31.35
C THR A 331 -11.75 4.21 -31.66
N ASP A 332 -10.80 3.58 -32.35
CA ASP A 332 -10.78 2.13 -32.54
C ASP A 332 -10.07 1.47 -31.34
N TRP A 333 -10.78 0.59 -30.66
CA TRP A 333 -10.39 -0.02 -29.38
C TRP A 333 -9.51 -1.24 -29.69
N SER A 334 -8.19 -1.09 -29.68
CA SER A 334 -7.30 -2.24 -29.93
C SER A 334 -7.07 -3.07 -28.67
N SER A 335 -7.38 -4.37 -28.76
CA SER A 335 -7.01 -5.40 -27.80
C SER A 335 -5.49 -5.58 -27.81
N SER A 336 -4.78 -5.01 -26.83
CA SER A 336 -3.35 -5.26 -26.68
C SER A 336 -3.12 -6.67 -26.15
N GLY A 337 -2.63 -7.56 -27.01
CA GLY A 337 -2.41 -8.98 -26.72
C GLY A 337 -1.13 -9.33 -25.94
N ALA A 338 -0.40 -8.35 -25.39
CA ALA A 338 0.86 -8.60 -24.68
C ALA A 338 0.89 -7.90 -23.31
N ILE A 339 1.00 -8.71 -22.24
CA ILE A 339 1.13 -8.31 -20.83
C ILE A 339 2.33 -7.35 -20.61
N ASP A 340 3.33 -7.37 -21.50
CA ASP A 340 4.59 -6.65 -21.34
C ASP A 340 4.47 -5.11 -21.47
N ASN A 341 3.31 -4.60 -21.90
CA ASN A 341 3.04 -3.16 -21.97
C ASN A 341 2.27 -2.61 -20.76
N VAL A 342 2.05 -3.42 -19.72
CA VAL A 342 1.18 -3.08 -18.59
C VAL A 342 1.95 -3.22 -17.28
N GLY A 343 1.77 -2.30 -16.34
CA GLY A 343 2.52 -2.32 -15.08
C GLY A 343 2.31 -3.60 -14.25
N GLU A 344 3.33 -3.93 -13.46
CA GLU A 344 3.46 -5.25 -12.82
C GLU A 344 2.79 -5.38 -11.44
N ALA A 345 1.91 -4.45 -11.07
CA ALA A 345 1.20 -4.49 -9.79
C ALA A 345 0.03 -5.50 -9.78
N PHE A 346 0.35 -6.80 -9.77
CA PHE A 346 -0.60 -7.90 -9.73
C PHE A 346 -0.09 -9.07 -8.88
N TRP A 347 -1.01 -9.91 -8.40
CA TRP A 347 -0.69 -11.27 -7.95
C TRP A 347 -0.72 -12.19 -9.17
N GLY A 348 0.36 -12.94 -9.41
CA GLY A 348 0.33 -13.97 -10.46
C GLY A 348 -0.80 -14.97 -10.21
N THR A 349 -1.35 -15.58 -11.26
CA THR A 349 -2.54 -16.44 -11.16
C THR A 349 -2.39 -17.52 -10.09
N GLU A 350 -1.23 -18.18 -9.99
CA GLU A 350 -0.95 -19.22 -8.98
C GLU A 350 -0.94 -18.65 -7.56
N ILE A 351 -0.32 -17.48 -7.38
CA ILE A 351 -0.30 -16.76 -6.09
C ILE A 351 -1.71 -16.35 -5.70
N ALA A 352 -2.48 -15.78 -6.63
CA ALA A 352 -3.84 -15.34 -6.36
C ALA A 352 -4.75 -16.52 -6.01
N GLN A 353 -4.61 -17.65 -6.70
CA GLN A 353 -5.31 -18.89 -6.37
C GLN A 353 -4.94 -19.39 -4.98
N PHE A 354 -3.65 -19.46 -4.65
CA PHE A 354 -3.16 -19.82 -3.32
C PHE A 354 -3.75 -18.92 -2.24
N LEU A 355 -3.60 -17.60 -2.39
CA LEU A 355 -4.14 -16.59 -1.48
C LEU A 355 -5.66 -16.68 -1.31
N SER A 356 -6.40 -17.03 -2.36
CA SER A 356 -7.87 -17.13 -2.32
C SER A 356 -8.41 -18.22 -1.38
N VAL A 357 -7.60 -19.23 -1.11
CA VAL A 357 -7.89 -20.34 -0.19
C VAL A 357 -7.04 -20.31 1.08
N HIS A 358 -6.11 -19.36 1.18
CA HIS A 358 -5.15 -19.29 2.28
C HIS A 358 -5.80 -18.85 3.60
N ARG A 359 -5.41 -19.46 4.73
CA ARG A 359 -6.02 -19.25 6.05
C ARG A 359 -6.04 -17.80 6.54
N TRP A 360 -5.12 -16.96 6.07
CA TRP A 360 -5.07 -15.53 6.44
C TRP A 360 -6.12 -14.69 5.71
N LEU A 361 -6.63 -15.17 4.56
CA LEU A 361 -7.52 -14.44 3.67
C LEU A 361 -8.90 -15.10 3.54
N THR A 362 -9.05 -16.36 3.96
CA THR A 362 -10.33 -17.06 4.00
C THR A 362 -11.05 -16.80 5.32
N GLY A 363 -12.28 -16.30 5.23
CA GLY A 363 -13.24 -16.22 6.32
C GLY A 363 -14.43 -17.15 6.09
N SER A 364 -15.27 -17.35 7.09
CA SER A 364 -16.45 -18.24 7.01
C SER A 364 -17.55 -17.73 6.08
N THR A 365 -17.54 -16.44 5.72
CA THR A 365 -18.56 -15.78 4.90
C THR A 365 -17.94 -14.98 3.75
N ILE A 366 -18.63 -14.95 2.62
CA ILE A 366 -18.17 -14.29 1.39
C ILE A 366 -18.98 -13.00 1.18
N SER A 367 -18.30 -11.87 1.01
CA SER A 367 -18.94 -10.62 0.59
C SER A 367 -19.54 -10.77 -0.82
N THR A 368 -20.78 -10.34 -1.02
CA THR A 368 -21.50 -10.44 -2.30
C THR A 368 -21.79 -9.05 -2.87
N CYS A 369 -21.83 -8.94 -4.21
CA CYS A 369 -22.11 -7.70 -4.91
C CYS A 369 -23.22 -7.93 -5.95
N SER A 370 -24.19 -7.01 -6.03
CA SER A 370 -25.26 -7.04 -7.04
C SER A 370 -25.47 -5.64 -7.65
N CYS A 371 -25.68 -5.57 -8.97
CA CYS A 371 -25.76 -4.31 -9.72
C CYS A 371 -27.07 -4.22 -10.53
N LYS A 372 -27.67 -3.03 -10.57
CA LYS A 372 -28.82 -2.68 -11.42
C LYS A 372 -28.60 -1.31 -12.09
N THR A 373 -28.91 -1.23 -13.38
CA THR A 373 -28.75 0.00 -14.19
C THR A 373 -30.10 0.64 -14.49
N ILE A 374 -30.23 1.96 -14.31
CA ILE A 374 -31.43 2.72 -14.65
C ILE A 374 -31.05 3.92 -15.54
N PHE A 375 -31.58 3.95 -16.75
CA PHE A 375 -31.45 5.10 -17.65
C PHE A 375 -32.54 6.12 -17.34
N LYS A 376 -32.15 7.39 -17.18
CA LYS A 376 -33.12 8.49 -17.10
C LYS A 376 -33.49 8.87 -18.53
N LYS A 377 -34.80 8.86 -18.82
CA LYS A 377 -35.35 9.31 -20.11
C LYS A 377 -35.11 10.80 -20.32
#